data_AF-A0AAD6ZM94-F1
#
_entry.id   AF-A0AAD6ZM94-F1
#
_cell.length_a   1.000
_cell.length_b   1.000
_cell.length_c   1.000
_cell.angle_alpha   90.00
_cell.angle_beta   90.00
_cell.angle_gamma   90.00
#
_symmetry.space_group_name_H-M   'P 1'
#
loop_
_entity.id
_entity.type
_entity.pdbx_description
1 polymer ?
#
loop_
_entity_poly.entity_id
_entity_poly.type
_entity_poly.pdbx_seq_one_letter_code
_entity_poly.pdbx_strand_id
1 'polypeptide(L)'
;RLFPEWESTSAFIATHVTCAMMLDVKWSSHPIEVECPNANFINQISNGLSYSKATSAWLNLQFLEGITLYLKKHLYGNTVTHDLWDGISAASGGFFFAHMGTLI
;
A
#
# COMPACT_ATOMS: atom_id res chain seq x y z
N ARG A 1 -17.71 -11.03 -7.78
CA ARG A 1 -17.91 -10.50 -6.41
C ARG A 1 -18.79 -11.48 -5.66
N LEU A 2 -18.51 -11.76 -4.39
CA LEU A 2 -19.24 -12.76 -3.61
C LEU A 2 -20.52 -12.20 -2.95
N PHE A 3 -20.51 -10.93 -2.50
CA PHE A 3 -21.67 -10.24 -1.88
C PHE A 3 -21.71 -8.75 -2.30
N PRO A 4 -22.37 -8.41 -3.42
CA PRO A 4 -22.42 -7.04 -3.94
C PRO A 4 -23.13 -6.04 -3.02
N GLU A 5 -24.13 -6.48 -2.26
CA GLU A 5 -25.00 -5.68 -1.40
C GLU A 5 -24.30 -5.09 -0.16
N TRP A 6 -23.11 -5.59 0.17
CA TRP A 6 -22.33 -5.07 1.31
C TRP A 6 -21.63 -3.75 1.01
N GLU A 7 -21.62 -3.31 -0.26
CA GLU A 7 -20.99 -2.04 -0.67
C GLU A 7 -19.58 -1.88 -0.05
N SER A 8 -18.81 -2.97 -0.07
CA SER A 8 -17.58 -3.09 0.73
C SER A 8 -16.52 -2.05 0.36
N THR A 9 -16.51 -1.59 -0.89
CA THR A 9 -15.66 -0.47 -1.33
C THR A 9 -16.05 0.84 -0.65
N SER A 10 -17.35 1.14 -0.57
CA SER A 10 -17.86 2.33 0.10
C SER A 10 -17.58 2.29 1.60
N ALA A 11 -17.80 1.12 2.24
CA ALA A 11 -17.46 0.91 3.64
C ALA A 11 -15.95 1.08 3.90
N PHE A 12 -15.11 0.55 3.01
CA PHE A 12 -13.67 0.67 3.07
C PHE A 12 -13.20 2.13 2.96
N ILE A 13 -13.76 2.90 2.01
CA ILE A 13 -13.45 4.34 1.87
C ILE A 13 -13.83 5.09 3.15
N ALA A 14 -15.05 4.87 3.64
CA ALA A 14 -15.56 5.58 4.81
C ALA A 14 -14.70 5.35 6.07
N THR A 15 -14.17 4.14 6.25
CA THR A 15 -13.43 3.75 7.45
C THR A 15 -11.93 3.93 7.31
N HIS A 16 -11.30 3.33 6.30
CA HIS A 16 -9.85 3.26 6.19
C HIS A 16 -9.24 4.50 5.52
N VAL A 17 -9.82 4.95 4.41
CA VAL A 17 -9.30 6.11 3.67
C VAL A 17 -9.44 7.38 4.50
N THR A 18 -10.62 7.62 5.07
CA THR A 18 -10.87 8.77 5.95
C THR A 18 -9.97 8.78 7.18
N CYS A 19 -9.82 7.63 7.85
CA CYS A 19 -8.97 7.52 9.04
C CYS A 19 -7.49 7.76 8.69
N ALA A 20 -7.00 7.19 7.58
CA ALA A 20 -5.65 7.42 7.11
C ALA A 20 -5.39 8.90 6.85
N MET A 21 -6.28 9.59 6.12
CA MET A 21 -6.15 11.02 5.84
C MET A 21 -6.17 11.88 7.13
N MET A 22 -7.04 11.55 8.09
CA MET A 22 -7.13 12.27 9.38
C MET A 22 -5.90 12.09 10.27
N LEU A 23 -5.18 10.99 10.10
CA LEU A 23 -3.96 10.73 10.87
C LEU A 23 -2.72 11.26 10.15
N ASP A 24 -2.70 11.24 8.82
CA ASP A 24 -1.58 11.73 8.01
C ASP A 24 -1.42 13.26 8.06
N VAL A 25 -2.48 14.00 8.37
CA VAL A 25 -2.42 15.46 8.59
C VAL A 25 -1.70 15.86 9.89
N LYS A 26 -1.41 14.90 10.78
CA LYS A 26 -0.75 15.20 12.07
C LYS A 26 0.75 15.31 11.89
N TRP A 27 1.37 16.28 12.56
CA TRP A 27 2.82 16.45 12.64
C TRP A 27 3.57 15.25 13.25
N SER A 28 2.86 14.42 14.02
CA SER A 28 3.37 13.17 14.58
C SER A 28 3.25 11.97 13.63
N SER A 29 2.74 12.17 12.40
CA SER A 29 2.69 11.13 11.38
C SER A 29 4.11 10.82 10.89
N HIS A 30 4.26 9.67 10.24
CA HIS A 30 5.51 9.25 9.63
C HIS A 30 5.27 8.74 8.20
N PRO A 31 6.30 8.76 7.35
CA PRO A 31 6.26 8.14 6.03
C PRO A 31 5.96 6.63 6.13
N ILE A 32 5.51 5.99 5.04
CA ILE A 32 5.20 4.55 5.04
C ILE A 32 6.49 3.74 5.17
N GLU A 33 7.57 4.19 4.54
CA GLU A 33 8.90 3.58 4.67
C GLU A 33 9.68 4.27 5.77
N VAL A 34 9.93 3.54 6.87
CA VAL A 34 10.69 4.03 8.02
C VAL A 34 11.84 3.09 8.30
N GLU A 35 13.04 3.64 8.48
CA GLU A 35 14.20 2.84 8.88
C GLU A 35 13.94 2.12 10.21
N CYS A 36 14.20 0.82 10.24
CA CYS A 36 14.02 -0.02 11.42
C CYS A 36 15.38 -0.46 11.98
N PRO A 37 16.00 0.31 12.89
CA PRO A 37 17.34 0.02 13.38
C PRO A 37 17.40 -1.19 14.33
N ASN A 38 16.29 -1.57 14.98
CA ASN A 38 16.20 -2.81 15.75
C ASN A 38 14.77 -3.36 15.81
N ALA A 39 14.62 -4.64 16.19
CA ALA A 39 13.33 -5.34 16.23
C ALA A 39 12.30 -4.76 17.23
N ASN A 40 12.70 -3.97 18.22
CA ASN A 40 11.78 -3.31 19.15
C ASN A 40 11.00 -2.16 18.49
N PHE A 41 11.47 -1.64 17.35
CA PHE A 41 10.76 -0.61 16.58
C PHE A 41 9.60 -1.17 15.73
N ILE A 42 9.48 -2.50 15.61
CA ILE A 42 8.44 -3.16 14.81
C ILE A 42 7.03 -2.71 15.25
N ASN A 43 6.80 -2.52 16.55
CA ASN A 43 5.50 -2.07 17.06
C ASN A 43 5.16 -0.62 16.69
N GLN A 44 6.15 0.24 16.45
CA GLN A 44 5.91 1.60 15.97
C GLN A 44 5.55 1.62 14.48
N ILE A 45 6.15 0.73 13.70
CA ILE A 45 6.00 0.69 12.23
C ILE A 45 4.75 -0.10 11.81
N SER A 46 4.43 -1.18 12.52
CA SER A 46 3.26 -2.03 12.30
C SER A 46 2.00 -1.50 13.00
N ASN A 47 1.65 -0.24 12.72
CA ASN A 47 0.47 0.40 13.28
C ASN A 47 -0.68 0.47 12.24
N GLY A 48 -1.92 0.65 12.70
CA GLY A 48 -3.11 0.67 11.85
C GLY A 48 -3.12 1.81 10.80
N LEU A 49 -2.29 2.85 10.98
CA LEU A 49 -2.12 3.93 10.02
C LEU A 49 -1.38 3.44 8.77
N SER A 50 -0.26 2.73 8.94
CA SER A 50 0.50 2.12 7.84
C SER A 50 -0.38 1.21 6.98
N TYR A 51 -1.21 0.37 7.62
CA TYR A 51 -2.15 -0.51 6.90
C TYR A 51 -3.27 0.26 6.19
N SER A 52 -3.84 1.29 6.83
CA SER A 52 -4.94 2.07 6.23
C SER A 52 -4.47 2.98 5.10
N LYS A 53 -3.24 3.52 5.18
CA LYS A 53 -2.61 4.33 4.12
C LYS A 53 -2.16 3.48 2.94
N ALA A 54 -1.61 2.28 3.20
CA ALA A 54 -1.23 1.35 2.13
C ALA A 54 -2.47 0.83 1.37
N THR A 55 -3.56 0.50 2.08
CA THR A 55 -4.77 0.00 1.43
C THR A 55 -5.57 1.09 0.71
N SER A 56 -5.50 2.37 1.13
CA SER A 56 -6.20 3.47 0.43
C SER A 56 -5.61 3.78 -0.95
N ALA A 57 -4.33 3.50 -1.16
CA ALA A 57 -3.64 3.62 -2.44
C ALA A 57 -4.11 2.59 -3.49
N TRP A 58 -4.87 1.55 -3.10
CA TRP A 58 -4.95 0.30 -3.87
C TRP A 58 -6.38 -0.13 -4.19
N LEU A 59 -6.87 0.28 -5.38
CA LEU A 59 -8.20 -0.15 -5.85
C LEU A 59 -8.39 -0.08 -7.38
N ASN A 60 -7.38 -0.42 -8.18
CA ASN A 60 -7.54 -0.51 -9.64
C ASN A 60 -7.17 -1.90 -10.22
N LEU A 61 -7.66 -2.20 -11.42
CA LEU A 61 -7.43 -3.50 -12.09
C LEU A 61 -5.96 -3.70 -12.50
N GLN A 62 -5.28 -2.63 -12.92
CA GLN A 62 -3.86 -2.66 -13.31
C GLN A 62 -2.95 -3.05 -12.13
N PHE A 63 -3.34 -2.72 -10.90
CA PHE A 63 -2.63 -3.10 -9.70
C PHE A 63 -2.68 -4.61 -9.45
N LEU A 64 -3.82 -5.27 -9.68
CA LEU A 64 -3.93 -6.73 -9.53
C LEU A 64 -3.07 -7.47 -10.56
N GLU A 65 -3.00 -6.95 -11.77
CA GLU A 65 -2.10 -7.46 -12.81
C GLU A 65 -0.63 -7.29 -12.40
N GLY A 66 -0.27 -6.12 -11.87
CA GLY A 66 1.07 -5.84 -11.35
C GLY A 66 1.49 -6.76 -10.19
N ILE A 67 0.59 -7.02 -9.24
CA ILE A 67 0.81 -8.00 -8.17
C ILE A 67 1.05 -9.40 -8.74
N THR A 68 0.26 -9.79 -9.75
CA THR A 68 0.40 -11.11 -10.37
C THR A 68 1.78 -11.27 -11.02
N LEU A 69 2.29 -10.22 -11.68
CA LEU A 69 3.63 -10.22 -12.27
C LEU A 69 4.72 -10.28 -11.19
N TYR A 70 4.58 -9.44 -10.15
CA TYR A 70 5.49 -9.41 -9.01
C TYR A 70 5.60 -10.78 -8.31
N LEU A 71 4.47 -11.39 -7.93
CA LEU A 71 4.45 -12.68 -7.24
C LEU A 71 5.05 -13.80 -8.07
N LYS A 72 4.79 -13.81 -9.39
CA LYS A 72 5.39 -14.80 -10.30
C LYS A 72 6.91 -14.64 -10.43
N LYS A 73 7.40 -13.40 -10.44
CA LYS A 73 8.83 -13.08 -10.60
C LYS A 73 9.65 -13.44 -9.36
N HIS A 74 9.07 -13.30 -8.16
CA HIS A 74 9.77 -13.50 -6.88
C HIS A 74 9.29 -14.74 -6.12
N LEU A 75 8.76 -15.73 -6.83
CA LEU A 75 8.25 -16.96 -6.24
C LEU A 75 9.34 -17.67 -5.43
N TYR A 76 9.04 -17.99 -4.17
CA TYR A 76 9.94 -18.65 -3.22
C TYR A 76 11.20 -17.85 -2.80
N GLY A 77 11.25 -16.56 -3.13
CA GLY A 77 12.34 -15.66 -2.76
C GLY A 77 11.92 -14.57 -1.77
N ASN A 78 12.88 -13.70 -1.47
CA ASN A 78 12.66 -12.45 -0.74
C ASN A 78 12.66 -11.27 -1.71
N THR A 79 12.04 -10.19 -1.29
CA THR A 79 11.80 -8.99 -2.10
C THR A 79 12.00 -7.74 -1.26
N VAL A 80 12.28 -6.63 -1.94
CA VAL A 80 12.27 -5.28 -1.35
C VAL A 80 11.12 -4.45 -1.92
N THR A 81 10.78 -3.33 -1.29
CA THR A 81 9.67 -2.44 -1.68
C THR A 81 9.72 -2.07 -3.17
N HIS A 82 10.93 -1.84 -3.71
CA HIS A 82 11.16 -1.53 -5.12
C HIS A 82 10.65 -2.62 -6.08
N ASP A 83 10.82 -3.90 -5.74
CA ASP A 83 10.40 -5.02 -6.60
C ASP A 83 8.88 -5.03 -6.85
N LEU A 84 8.10 -4.64 -5.83
CA LEU A 84 6.65 -4.51 -5.94
C LEU A 84 6.28 -3.37 -6.90
N TRP A 85 6.95 -2.22 -6.77
CA TRP A 85 6.70 -1.07 -7.64
C TRP A 85 7.06 -1.35 -9.09
N ASP A 86 8.13 -2.11 -9.35
CA ASP A 86 8.48 -2.57 -10.70
C ASP A 86 7.36 -3.42 -11.32
N GLY A 87 6.79 -4.36 -10.55
CA GLY A 87 5.67 -5.18 -11.01
C GLY A 87 4.44 -4.36 -11.36
N ILE A 88 4.09 -3.38 -10.52
CA ILE A 88 2.95 -2.48 -10.74
C ILE A 88 3.21 -1.52 -11.91
N SER A 89 4.42 -0.99 -12.03
CA SER A 89 4.85 -0.11 -13.12
C SER A 89 4.78 -0.83 -14.47
N ALA A 90 5.19 -2.10 -14.50
CA ALA A 90 5.09 -2.95 -15.70
C ALA A 90 3.64 -3.16 -16.16
N ALA A 91 2.68 -3.28 -15.23
CA ALA A 91 1.26 -3.44 -15.55
C ALA A 91 0.55 -2.11 -15.87
N SER A 92 1.02 -0.98 -15.32
CA SER A 92 0.40 0.34 -15.47
C SER A 92 1.03 1.22 -16.56
N GLY A 93 2.05 0.74 -17.26
CA GLY A 93 2.70 1.47 -18.36
C GLY A 93 3.64 2.58 -17.91
N GLY A 94 4.27 2.45 -16.74
CA GLY A 94 5.37 3.34 -16.31
C GLY A 94 4.98 4.60 -15.54
N PHE A 95 3.69 4.92 -15.39
CA PHE A 95 3.24 6.20 -14.80
C PHE A 95 3.18 6.20 -13.25
N PHE A 96 3.40 5.05 -12.60
CA PHE A 96 3.12 4.90 -11.16
C PHE A 96 4.26 5.39 -10.24
N PHE A 97 5.51 5.33 -10.69
CA PHE A 97 6.69 5.62 -9.85
C PHE A 97 6.78 7.09 -9.42
N ALA A 98 6.32 8.02 -10.28
CA ALA A 98 6.45 9.46 -10.01
C ALA A 98 5.47 9.98 -8.94
N HIS A 99 4.35 9.29 -8.69
CA HIS A 99 3.31 9.75 -7.76
C HIS A 99 3.44 9.14 -6.37
N MET A 100 3.96 7.91 -6.28
CA MET A 100 4.11 7.21 -4.99
C MET A 100 5.40 7.55 -4.24
N GLY A 101 6.46 7.99 -4.92
CA GLY A 101 7.71 8.40 -4.25
C GLY A 101 7.56 9.59 -3.28
N THR A 102 6.43 10.31 -3.32
CA THR A 102 6.11 11.40 -2.37
C THR A 102 5.19 10.95 -1.23
N LEU A 103 4.56 9.77 -1.35
CA LEU A 103 3.65 9.18 -0.35
C LEU A 103 4.35 8.20 0.59
N ILE A 104 5.50 7.67 0.14
CA ILE A 104 6.35 6.71 0.86
C ILE A 104 7.20 7.42 1.90
#